data_AF-A0A941FQU3-F1
#
_entry.id   AF-A0A941FQU3-F1
#
_cell.length_a   1.000
_cell.length_b   1.000
_cell.length_c   1.000
_cell.angle_alpha   90.00
_cell.angle_beta   90.00
_cell.angle_gamma   90.00
#
_symmetry.space_group_name_H-M   'P 1'
#
loop_
_entity.id
_entity.type
_entity.pdbx_description
1 polymer ?
#
loop_
_entity_poly.entity_id
_entity_poly.type
_entity_poly.pdbx_seq_one_letter_code
_entity_poly.pdbx_strand_id
1 'polypeptide(L)'
;MWHLSFFFSLGSSGTKGFAATKINQDELNAYLSEVRMTQEELEEYLSYYDLTLNELKSAEELRETLGPAVTPETLQNLLKQYEMTEAELTELLMEYGELEEGDSIIDTFHFIYDIEDIIDLEMDYDEEEMEYDEEEISDLMDGLFTEIGLTDEELDRFMNHLCLSSKNLL
;
A
#
# COMPACT_ATOMS: atom_id res chain seq x y z
N MET A 1 7.34 5.89 -51.40
CA MET A 1 8.66 5.24 -51.16
C MET A 1 9.60 6.38 -50.81
N TRP A 2 10.14 6.49 -49.61
CA TRP A 2 10.95 5.50 -48.90
C TRP A 2 10.60 5.43 -47.40
N HIS A 3 10.54 4.22 -46.85
CA HIS A 3 10.42 3.98 -45.41
C HIS A 3 11.76 4.26 -44.74
N LEU A 4 11.77 5.09 -43.70
CA LEU A 4 12.91 5.26 -42.81
C LEU A 4 12.85 4.17 -41.74
N SER A 5 13.57 3.08 -41.97
CA SER A 5 13.77 2.06 -40.94
C SER A 5 14.73 2.62 -39.89
N PHE A 6 14.20 2.92 -38.71
CA PHE A 6 15.02 3.18 -37.54
C PHE A 6 15.51 1.83 -37.01
N PHE A 7 16.79 1.56 -37.16
CA PHE A 7 17.44 0.44 -36.49
C PHE A 7 17.51 0.76 -35.00
N PHE A 8 16.67 0.11 -34.20
CA PHE A 8 16.86 0.07 -32.75
C PHE A 8 18.11 -0.77 -32.49
N SER A 9 19.20 -0.10 -32.15
CA SER A 9 20.41 -0.71 -31.63
C SER A 9 20.04 -1.46 -30.36
N LEU A 10 20.09 -2.78 -30.39
CA LEU A 10 20.01 -3.63 -29.20
C LEU A 10 21.12 -3.20 -28.23
N GLY A 11 20.75 -2.44 -27.21
CA GLY A 11 21.58 -2.20 -26.05
C GLY A 11 21.78 -3.51 -25.31
N SER A 12 23.05 -3.87 -25.11
CA SER A 12 23.49 -4.99 -24.30
C SER A 12 23.02 -4.82 -22.84
N SER A 13 21.89 -5.41 -22.47
CA SER A 13 21.54 -5.60 -21.06
C SER A 13 22.35 -6.78 -20.51
N GLY A 14 23.23 -6.49 -19.56
CA GLY A 14 23.94 -7.53 -18.81
C GLY A 14 22.94 -8.51 -18.21
N THR A 15 23.26 -9.80 -18.25
CA THR A 15 22.45 -10.82 -17.58
C THR A 15 22.57 -10.63 -16.07
N LYS A 16 21.71 -9.80 -15.48
CA LYS A 16 21.38 -9.95 -14.07
C LYS A 16 20.83 -11.37 -13.92
N GLY A 17 21.48 -12.18 -13.11
CA GLY A 17 21.02 -13.53 -12.83
C GLY A 17 19.79 -13.43 -11.94
N PHE A 18 18.69 -14.05 -12.35
CA PHE A 18 17.47 -14.15 -11.57
C PHE A 18 17.69 -14.90 -10.25
N ALA A 19 16.93 -14.54 -9.21
CA ALA A 19 16.96 -15.27 -7.96
C ALA A 19 16.47 -16.71 -8.16
N ALA A 20 17.04 -17.65 -7.41
CA ALA A 20 16.58 -19.04 -7.45
C ALA A 20 15.17 -19.12 -6.84
N THR A 21 14.21 -19.68 -7.59
CA THR A 21 12.83 -19.91 -7.13
C THR A 21 12.45 -21.38 -7.22
N LYS A 22 11.47 -21.80 -6.42
CA LYS A 22 10.85 -23.13 -6.48
C LYS A 22 9.77 -23.22 -7.57
N ILE A 23 9.29 -22.07 -8.04
CA ILE A 23 8.22 -21.97 -9.03
C ILE A 23 8.75 -22.43 -10.39
N ASN A 24 7.93 -23.15 -11.14
CA ASN A 24 8.28 -23.53 -12.50
C ASN A 24 8.45 -22.27 -13.38
N GLN A 25 9.52 -22.19 -14.17
CA GLN A 25 9.81 -20.99 -14.96
C GLN A 25 8.71 -20.69 -16.02
N ASP A 26 8.08 -21.70 -16.60
CA ASP A 26 7.01 -21.48 -17.58
C ASP A 26 5.75 -20.91 -16.90
N GLU A 27 5.44 -21.38 -15.69
CA GLU A 27 4.34 -20.85 -14.87
C GLU A 27 4.64 -19.42 -14.39
N LEU A 28 5.88 -19.16 -13.97
CA LEU A 28 6.32 -17.82 -13.58
C LEU A 28 6.25 -16.86 -14.77
N ASN A 29 6.73 -17.26 -15.94
CA ASN A 29 6.66 -16.43 -17.15
C ASN A 29 5.22 -16.15 -17.58
N ALA A 30 4.31 -17.11 -17.41
CA ALA A 30 2.89 -16.90 -17.68
C ALA A 30 2.30 -15.85 -16.74
N TYR A 31 2.60 -15.95 -15.44
CA TYR A 31 2.18 -14.97 -14.44
C TYR A 31 2.77 -13.57 -14.69
N LEU A 32 4.07 -13.48 -14.98
CA LEU A 32 4.74 -12.22 -15.32
C LEU A 32 4.08 -11.53 -16.53
N SER A 33 3.67 -12.30 -17.54
CA SER A 33 2.93 -11.76 -18.68
C SER A 33 1.51 -11.30 -18.31
N GLU A 34 0.87 -11.94 -17.34
CA GLU A 34 -0.45 -11.59 -16.82
C GLU A 34 -0.41 -10.24 -16.09
N VAL A 35 0.57 -10.06 -15.20
CA VAL A 35 0.74 -8.84 -14.39
C VAL A 35 1.53 -7.74 -15.12
N ARG A 36 2.00 -8.02 -16.35
CA ARG A 36 2.78 -7.10 -17.19
C ARG A 36 4.09 -6.63 -16.56
N MET A 37 4.72 -7.51 -15.78
CA MET A 37 6.01 -7.23 -15.11
C MET A 37 7.11 -8.12 -15.69
N THR A 38 8.33 -7.62 -15.64
CA THR A 38 9.53 -8.44 -15.73
C THR A 38 9.78 -9.14 -14.40
N GLN A 39 10.57 -10.21 -14.43
CA GLN A 39 10.94 -10.90 -13.19
C GLN A 39 11.75 -9.99 -12.25
N GLU A 40 12.56 -9.08 -12.78
CA GLU A 40 13.33 -8.13 -11.96
C GLU A 40 12.40 -7.16 -11.22
N GLU A 41 11.40 -6.61 -11.92
CA GLU A 41 10.38 -5.74 -11.31
C GLU A 41 9.58 -6.50 -10.25
N LEU A 42 9.21 -7.77 -10.49
CA LEU A 42 8.51 -8.58 -9.49
C LEU A 42 9.40 -8.88 -8.26
N GLU A 43 10.68 -9.17 -8.46
CA GLU A 43 11.62 -9.39 -7.36
C GLU A 43 11.83 -8.11 -6.53
N GLU A 44 11.88 -6.95 -7.17
CA GLU A 44 11.93 -5.65 -6.51
C GLU A 44 10.63 -5.36 -5.75
N TYR A 45 9.48 -5.63 -6.36
CA TYR A 45 8.17 -5.49 -5.74
C TYR A 45 8.05 -6.32 -4.46
N LEU A 46 8.38 -7.61 -4.53
CA LEU A 46 8.36 -8.51 -3.38
C LEU A 46 9.30 -8.05 -2.26
N SER A 47 10.44 -7.45 -2.61
CA SER A 47 11.40 -6.97 -1.62
C SER A 47 10.88 -5.83 -0.76
N TYR A 48 9.93 -5.03 -1.27
CA TYR A 48 9.24 -4.00 -0.47
C TYR A 48 8.46 -4.62 0.70
N TYR A 49 7.94 -5.83 0.50
CA TYR A 49 7.22 -6.61 1.52
C TYR A 49 8.12 -7.59 2.28
N ASP A 50 9.45 -7.45 2.18
CA ASP A 50 10.43 -8.41 2.72
C ASP A 50 10.22 -9.86 2.24
N LEU A 51 9.61 -10.04 1.06
CA LEU A 51 9.34 -11.33 0.45
C LEU A 51 10.34 -11.64 -0.68
N THR A 52 10.52 -12.93 -0.95
CA THR A 52 11.32 -13.42 -2.07
C THR A 52 10.61 -14.52 -2.85
N LEU A 53 10.92 -14.64 -4.15
CA LEU A 53 10.39 -15.72 -4.99
C LEU A 53 10.71 -17.15 -4.51
N ASN A 54 11.66 -17.32 -3.58
CA ASN A 54 12.01 -18.62 -3.03
C ASN A 54 11.10 -19.05 -1.85
N GLU A 55 10.43 -18.08 -1.22
CA GLU A 55 9.48 -18.33 -0.14
C GLU A 55 8.14 -18.83 -0.68
N LEU A 56 7.81 -18.42 -1.90
CA LEU A 56 6.63 -18.84 -2.65
C LEU A 56 6.88 -20.19 -3.35
N LYS A 57 5.84 -21.03 -3.40
CA LYS A 57 5.89 -22.41 -3.90
C LYS A 57 5.27 -22.56 -5.29
N SER A 58 4.43 -21.61 -5.72
CA SER A 58 3.76 -21.68 -7.02
C SER A 58 3.36 -20.31 -7.55
N ALA A 59 3.07 -20.24 -8.85
CA ALA A 59 2.47 -19.06 -9.46
C ALA A 59 1.04 -18.77 -8.95
N GLU A 60 0.40 -19.74 -8.30
CA GLU A 60 -0.90 -19.51 -7.67
C GLU A 60 -0.75 -18.81 -6.32
N GLU A 61 0.25 -19.20 -5.53
CA GLU A 61 0.58 -18.51 -4.28
C GLU A 61 0.96 -17.04 -4.55
N LEU A 62 1.58 -16.74 -5.70
CA LEU A 62 1.79 -15.37 -6.16
C LEU A 62 0.47 -14.60 -6.38
N ARG A 63 -0.54 -15.22 -7.03
CA ARG A 63 -1.86 -14.60 -7.22
C ARG A 63 -2.59 -14.38 -5.91
N GLU A 64 -2.52 -15.36 -5.01
CA GLU A 64 -3.16 -15.26 -3.69
C GLU A 64 -2.50 -14.19 -2.82
N THR A 65 -1.17 -14.04 -2.91
CA THR A 65 -0.40 -13.10 -2.09
C THR A 65 -0.50 -11.67 -2.60
N LEU A 66 -0.33 -11.46 -3.91
CA LEU A 66 -0.29 -10.10 -4.50
C LEU A 66 -1.66 -9.63 -4.98
N GLY A 67 -2.60 -10.54 -5.18
CA GLY A 67 -3.92 -10.23 -5.69
C GLY A 67 -3.98 -10.02 -7.20
N PRO A 68 -5.15 -9.59 -7.71
CA PRO A 68 -5.37 -9.34 -9.12
C PRO A 68 -4.55 -8.15 -9.63
N ALA A 69 -4.05 -8.24 -10.87
CA ALA A 69 -3.41 -7.09 -11.51
C ALA A 69 -4.42 -5.95 -11.76
N VAL A 70 -3.95 -4.70 -11.70
CA VAL A 70 -4.77 -3.54 -12.03
C VAL A 70 -5.00 -3.48 -13.54
N THR A 71 -6.27 -3.52 -13.91
CA THR A 71 -6.78 -3.41 -15.27
C THR A 71 -8.10 -2.63 -15.24
N PRO A 72 -8.60 -2.10 -16.37
CA PRO A 72 -9.90 -1.43 -16.39
C PRO A 72 -11.06 -2.29 -15.84
N GLU A 73 -11.00 -3.61 -16.05
CA GLU A 73 -12.03 -4.54 -15.57
C GLU A 73 -11.94 -4.77 -14.07
N THR A 74 -10.73 -5.07 -13.56
CA THR A 74 -10.51 -5.32 -12.13
C THR A 74 -10.75 -4.06 -11.31
N LEU A 75 -10.31 -2.89 -11.78
CA LEU A 75 -10.59 -1.60 -11.14
C LEU A 75 -12.09 -1.29 -11.12
N GLN A 76 -12.81 -1.54 -12.22
CA GLN A 76 -14.26 -1.33 -12.23
C GLN A 76 -14.98 -2.28 -11.23
N ASN A 77 -14.49 -3.51 -11.06
CA ASN A 77 -15.06 -4.44 -10.10
C ASN A 77 -14.81 -3.98 -8.66
N LEU A 78 -13.60 -3.49 -8.36
CA LEU A 78 -13.25 -2.89 -7.08
C LEU A 78 -14.20 -1.73 -6.74
N LEU A 79 -14.35 -0.77 -7.65
CA LEU A 79 -15.25 0.38 -7.47
C LEU A 79 -16.70 -0.04 -7.18
N LYS A 80 -17.18 -1.11 -7.82
CA LYS A 80 -18.52 -1.65 -7.54
C LYS A 80 -18.61 -2.33 -6.18
N GLN A 81 -17.55 -3.01 -5.74
CA GLN A 81 -17.51 -3.72 -4.46
C GLN A 81 -17.60 -2.75 -3.28
N TYR A 82 -16.87 -1.63 -3.36
CA TYR A 82 -16.85 -0.59 -2.33
C TYR A 82 -17.91 0.51 -2.55
N GLU A 83 -18.76 0.37 -3.58
CA GLU A 83 -19.78 1.35 -3.96
C GLU A 83 -19.22 2.78 -4.20
N MET A 84 -17.98 2.88 -4.68
CA MET A 84 -17.27 4.13 -4.93
C MET A 84 -17.20 4.48 -6.42
N THR A 85 -17.04 5.77 -6.71
CA THR A 85 -16.68 6.27 -8.04
C THR A 85 -15.17 6.34 -8.22
N GLU A 86 -14.71 6.32 -9.48
CA GLU A 86 -13.29 6.49 -9.80
C GLU A 86 -12.74 7.83 -9.32
N ALA A 87 -13.57 8.88 -9.29
CA ALA A 87 -13.17 10.19 -8.79
C ALA A 87 -12.95 10.19 -7.27
N GLU A 88 -13.84 9.56 -6.50
CA GLU A 88 -13.67 9.41 -5.05
C GLU A 88 -12.43 8.58 -4.72
N LEU A 89 -12.20 7.48 -5.44
CA LEU A 89 -10.97 6.70 -5.26
C LEU A 89 -9.72 7.51 -5.63
N THR A 90 -9.75 8.29 -6.71
CA THR A 90 -8.62 9.14 -7.10
C THR A 90 -8.30 10.17 -6.02
N GLU A 91 -9.31 10.82 -5.45
CA GLU A 91 -9.15 11.79 -4.37
C GLU A 91 -8.55 11.14 -3.11
N LEU A 92 -9.05 9.97 -2.72
CA LEU A 92 -8.51 9.20 -1.60
C LEU A 92 -7.02 8.86 -1.80
N LEU A 93 -6.66 8.32 -2.97
CA LEU A 93 -5.27 7.94 -3.27
C LEU A 93 -4.34 9.17 -3.28
N MET A 94 -4.83 10.34 -3.72
CA MET A 94 -4.08 11.58 -3.64
C MET A 94 -3.91 12.08 -2.20
N GLU A 95 -4.91 11.93 -1.34
CA GLU A 95 -4.84 12.30 0.09
C GLU A 95 -3.80 11.48 0.84
N TYR A 96 -3.72 10.18 0.54
CA TYR A 96 -2.70 9.28 1.09
C TYR A 96 -1.32 9.44 0.44
N GLY A 97 -1.20 10.28 -0.60
CA GLY A 97 0.07 10.57 -1.28
C GLY A 97 0.54 9.46 -2.23
N GLU A 98 -0.36 8.54 -2.58
CA GLU A 98 -0.09 7.39 -3.45
C GLU A 98 -0.36 7.71 -4.93
N LEU A 99 -0.96 8.87 -5.22
CA LEU A 99 -1.22 9.36 -6.57
C LEU A 99 -0.99 10.87 -6.67
N GLU A 100 -0.38 11.36 -7.76
CA GLU A 100 -0.26 12.79 -8.03
C GLU A 100 -1.35 13.30 -9.00
N GLU A 101 -1.56 14.62 -9.04
CA GLU A 101 -2.55 15.23 -9.94
C GLU A 101 -2.23 14.93 -11.41
N GLY A 102 -3.13 14.20 -12.08
CA GLY A 102 -3.02 13.84 -13.49
C GLY A 102 -2.42 12.46 -13.74
N ASP A 103 -2.01 11.74 -12.69
CA ASP A 103 -1.63 10.35 -12.80
C ASP A 103 -2.84 9.43 -12.98
N SER A 104 -2.58 8.26 -13.56
CA SER A 104 -3.58 7.24 -13.84
C SER A 104 -3.41 6.12 -12.84
N ILE A 105 -4.49 5.73 -12.15
CA ILE A 105 -4.48 4.62 -11.19
C ILE A 105 -3.93 3.34 -11.85
N ILE A 106 -4.36 3.06 -13.09
CA ILE A 106 -3.97 1.86 -13.84
C ILE A 106 -2.48 1.85 -14.23
N ASP A 107 -1.88 3.04 -14.37
CA ASP A 107 -0.47 3.17 -14.73
C ASP A 107 0.45 3.29 -13.50
N THR A 108 -0.13 3.57 -12.32
CA THR A 108 0.58 3.77 -11.06
C THR A 108 0.63 2.49 -10.23
N PHE A 109 -0.49 1.76 -10.15
CA PHE A 109 -0.61 0.57 -9.32
C PHE A 109 -0.46 -0.72 -10.13
N HIS A 110 0.21 -1.71 -9.52
CA HIS A 110 0.36 -3.03 -10.12
C HIS A 110 -0.75 -3.99 -9.69
N PHE A 111 -1.15 -3.98 -8.42
CA PHE A 111 -2.15 -4.89 -7.89
C PHE A 111 -3.33 -4.18 -7.23
N ILE A 112 -4.49 -4.83 -7.26
CA ILE A 112 -5.73 -4.32 -6.66
C ILE A 112 -5.63 -4.29 -5.14
N TYR A 113 -4.93 -5.25 -4.54
CA TYR A 113 -4.80 -5.33 -3.09
C TYR A 113 -4.11 -4.10 -2.50
N ASP A 114 -3.13 -3.52 -3.20
CA ASP A 114 -2.48 -2.28 -2.74
C ASP A 114 -3.46 -1.10 -2.66
N ILE A 115 -4.47 -1.10 -3.53
CA ILE A 115 -5.54 -0.09 -3.54
C ILE A 115 -6.57 -0.42 -2.46
N GLU A 116 -6.96 -1.69 -2.32
CA GLU A 116 -7.87 -2.17 -1.27
C GLU A 116 -7.33 -1.85 0.11
N ASP A 117 -6.04 -2.05 0.38
CA ASP A 117 -5.41 -1.73 1.66
C ASP A 117 -5.60 -0.25 2.06
N ILE A 118 -5.58 0.68 1.09
CA ILE A 118 -5.80 2.11 1.34
C ILE A 118 -7.28 2.40 1.61
N ILE A 119 -8.18 1.79 0.85
CA ILE A 119 -9.63 1.93 1.07
C ILE A 119 -10.00 1.36 2.44
N ASP A 120 -9.51 0.17 2.78
CA ASP A 120 -9.75 -0.50 4.05
C ASP A 120 -9.17 0.33 5.21
N LEU A 121 -7.99 0.95 5.04
CA LEU A 121 -7.47 1.89 6.03
C LEU A 121 -8.42 3.06 6.28
N GLU A 122 -8.92 3.72 5.25
CA GLU A 122 -9.90 4.82 5.38
C GLU A 122 -11.20 4.34 6.05
N MET A 123 -11.72 3.19 5.64
CA MET A 123 -12.94 2.63 6.22
C MET A 123 -12.77 2.20 7.67
N ASP A 124 -11.61 1.66 8.04
CA ASP A 124 -11.27 1.35 9.42
C ASP A 124 -11.19 2.64 10.26
N TYR A 125 -10.71 3.77 9.73
CA TYR A 125 -10.77 5.06 10.42
C TYR A 125 -12.20 5.58 10.62
N ASP A 126 -13.11 5.30 9.68
CA ASP A 126 -14.52 5.71 9.75
C ASP A 126 -15.38 4.78 10.64
N GLU A 127 -15.09 3.48 10.67
CA GLU A 127 -15.74 2.51 11.59
C GLU A 127 -15.12 2.53 13.00
N GLU A 128 -13.83 2.86 13.12
CA GLU A 128 -13.18 3.25 14.38
C GLU A 128 -13.37 4.75 14.66
N GLU A 129 -14.62 5.19 14.74
CA GLU A 129 -14.98 5.93 15.95
C GLU A 129 -14.79 4.91 17.10
N MET A 130 -13.52 4.69 17.52
CA MET A 130 -13.23 4.03 18.77
C MET A 130 -13.92 4.90 19.81
N GLU A 131 -15.17 4.55 20.11
CA GLU A 131 -15.89 4.96 21.30
C GLU A 131 -15.17 4.27 22.45
N TYR A 132 -13.91 4.64 22.67
CA TYR A 132 -13.38 4.61 24.00
C TYR A 132 -14.32 5.50 24.79
N ASP A 133 -15.13 4.84 25.59
CA ASP A 133 -15.77 5.46 26.73
C ASP A 133 -14.73 6.39 27.40
N GLU A 134 -15.11 7.63 27.70
CA GLU A 134 -14.25 8.58 28.43
C GLU A 134 -13.63 7.93 29.68
N GLU A 135 -14.34 6.96 30.30
CA GLU A 135 -13.86 6.15 31.40
C GLU A 135 -12.69 5.22 31.01
N GLU A 136 -12.70 4.61 29.83
CA GLU A 136 -11.62 3.71 29.36
C GLU A 136 -10.35 4.49 29.00
N ILE A 137 -10.48 5.68 28.40
CA ILE A 137 -9.34 6.59 28.20
C ILE A 137 -8.79 7.04 29.55
N SER A 138 -9.66 7.39 30.49
CA SER A 138 -9.25 7.82 31.83
C SER A 138 -8.48 6.72 32.56
N ASP A 139 -8.98 5.49 32.54
CA ASP A 139 -8.35 4.34 33.19
C ASP A 139 -7.00 3.97 32.54
N LEU A 140 -6.90 4.03 31.21
CA LEU A 140 -5.65 3.81 30.49
C LEU A 140 -4.62 4.89 30.83
N MET A 141 -5.03 6.16 30.87
CA MET A 141 -4.17 7.27 31.29
C MET A 141 -3.69 7.11 32.73
N ASP A 142 -4.59 6.85 33.66
CA ASP A 142 -4.26 6.69 35.08
C ASP A 142 -3.30 5.52 35.30
N GLY A 143 -3.48 4.41 34.56
CA GLY A 143 -2.56 3.28 34.54
C GLY A 143 -1.17 3.66 34.02
N LEU A 144 -1.10 4.33 32.87
CA LEU A 144 0.17 4.77 32.28
C LEU A 144 0.90 5.76 33.19
N PHE A 145 0.19 6.71 33.79
CA PHE A 145 0.74 7.75 34.67
C PHE A 145 1.25 7.19 36.00
N THR A 146 0.53 6.21 36.55
CA THR A 146 1.00 5.45 37.72
C THR A 146 2.26 4.66 37.38
N GLU A 147 2.35 4.08 36.18
CA GLU A 147 3.49 3.28 35.75
C GLU A 147 4.74 4.12 35.46
N ILE A 148 4.60 5.30 34.84
CA ILE A 148 5.71 6.25 34.67
C ILE A 148 6.03 7.03 35.96
N GLY A 149 5.23 6.86 37.01
CA GLY A 149 5.46 7.41 38.34
C GLY A 149 5.25 8.92 38.46
N LEU A 150 4.40 9.51 37.61
CA LEU A 150 4.05 10.93 37.74
C LEU A 150 3.16 11.16 38.96
N THR A 151 3.44 12.24 39.68
CA THR A 151 2.53 12.74 40.72
C THR A 151 1.39 13.55 40.12
N ASP A 152 0.25 13.65 40.81
CA ASP A 152 -0.91 14.45 40.38
C ASP A 152 -0.52 15.90 40.02
N GLU A 153 0.40 16.51 40.78
CA GLU A 153 0.90 17.86 40.54
C GLU A 153 1.77 17.97 39.27
N GLU A 154 2.50 16.91 38.93
CA GLU A 154 3.29 16.83 37.71
C GLU A 154 2.41 16.59 36.48
N LEU A 155 1.39 15.76 36.64
CA LEU A 155 0.36 15.51 35.63
C LEU A 155 -0.39 16.81 35.29
N ASP A 156 -0.88 17.53 36.30
CA ASP A 156 -1.57 18.81 36.13
C ASP A 156 -0.72 19.80 35.34
N ARG A 157 0.58 19.87 35.65
CA ARG A 157 1.51 20.78 34.96
C ARG A 157 1.80 20.34 33.53
N PHE A 158 1.90 19.04 33.28
CA PHE A 158 2.08 18.47 31.95
C PHE A 158 0.85 18.71 31.05
N MET A 159 -0.35 18.40 31.54
CA MET A 159 -1.60 18.59 30.81
C MET A 159 -1.87 20.07 30.53
N ASN A 160 -1.63 20.95 31.51
CA ASN A 160 -1.70 22.39 31.29
C ASN A 160 -0.71 22.84 30.20
N HIS A 161 0.49 22.26 30.14
CA HIS A 161 1.44 22.59 29.07
C HIS A 161 0.97 22.15 27.68
N LEU A 162 0.45 20.92 27.53
CA LEU A 162 -0.08 20.43 26.26
C LEU A 162 -1.29 21.26 25.77
N CYS A 163 -2.26 21.53 26.65
CA CYS A 163 -3.45 22.32 26.32
C CYS A 163 -3.15 23.81 26.06
N LEU A 164 -2.13 24.39 26.69
CA LEU A 164 -1.69 25.75 26.40
C LEU A 164 -0.83 25.83 25.14
N SER A 165 -0.09 24.77 24.81
CA SER A 165 0.69 24.68 23.58
C SER A 165 -0.22 24.60 22.34
N SER A 166 -1.34 23.88 22.42
CA SER A 166 -2.32 23.83 21.31
C SER A 166 -3.04 25.16 21.06
N LYS A 167 -3.20 26.02 22.08
CA LYS A 167 -3.78 27.37 21.96
C LYS A 167 -2.82 28.43 21.40
N ASN A 168 -1.53 28.14 21.27
CA ASN A 168 -0.53 29.06 20.70
C ASN A 168 -0.18 28.72 19.23
N LEU A 169 -0.91 27.80 18.61
CA LEU A 169 -0.75 27.39 17.20
C LEU A 169 -1.93 27.83 16.30
N LEU A 170 -2.78 28.74 16.77
CA LEU A 170 -3.79 29.48 16.00
C LEU A 170 -3.58 30.99 16.17
#